data_AF-A8N1G3-F1
#
_entry.id   AF-A8N1G3-F1
#
_cell.length_a   1.000
_cell.length_b   1.000
_cell.length_c   1.000
_cell.angle_alpha   90.00
_cell.angle_beta   90.00
_cell.angle_gamma   90.00
#
_symmetry.space_group_name_H-M   'P 1'
#
loop_
_entity.id
_entity.type
_entity.pdbx_description
1 polymer ?
#
loop_
_entity_poly.entity_id
_entity_poly.type
_entity_poly.pdbx_seq_one_letter_code
_entity_poly.pdbx_strand_id
1 'polypeptide(L)'
;MVNAHKTDIYGIMTIDNLKQLSDEGLAEVKRLHQKEGLLLRIPFRLVICFKNNMQANFTTIRERGTDRSSLTIRSRNYLQYEILSIQSATYERCRNFMDRTQLYEMMKRLKEDHNQPLEDCTVEWYIAKYKEIIRPADKHRRLICDKDDTDHTLKDGTSKRPRFLRHLASSDLKARFAAQAEWILANQIATASKETDVVNLKKWTQFCKKVQKARERAASEGVRWGIPAGYDLEELRFSADNPFGMERFGSHRTYWKKKLHNALKRVSSQRKAGQKKKVPVTSTSEASDVDVIMGDPEEQVGSGKLIYDDDYSDSNLSSESESESEVELAALSGAVHSKTVNTLST
;
A
#
# COMPACT_ATOMS: atom_id res chain seq x y z
N MET A 1 14.02 23.41 17.81
CA MET A 1 12.83 23.74 17.00
C MET A 1 13.22 23.59 15.55
N VAL A 2 12.82 22.49 14.89
CA VAL A 2 13.06 22.31 13.45
C VAL A 2 12.14 23.27 12.73
N ASN A 3 12.68 24.15 11.87
CA ASN A 3 11.87 24.97 10.99
C ASN A 3 11.00 24.03 10.17
N ALA A 4 9.69 24.01 10.47
CA ALA A 4 8.74 23.28 9.67
C ALA A 4 8.77 23.92 8.28
N HIS A 5 9.47 23.29 7.34
CA HIS A 5 9.45 23.69 5.94
C HIS A 5 7.98 23.74 5.52
N LYS A 6 7.47 24.96 5.25
CA LYS A 6 6.16 25.16 4.66
C LYS A 6 6.17 24.41 3.34
N THR A 7 5.58 23.23 3.35
CA THR A 7 5.52 22.39 2.16
C THR A 7 4.28 22.83 1.43
N ASP A 8 4.47 23.61 0.37
CA ASP A 8 3.38 23.96 -0.53
C ASP A 8 2.87 22.67 -1.20
N ILE A 9 1.58 22.37 -0.99
CA ILE A 9 0.89 21.20 -1.55
C ILE A 9 0.03 21.73 -2.69
N TYR A 10 0.24 21.19 -3.90
CA TYR A 10 -0.52 21.57 -5.09
C TYR A 10 -1.52 20.47 -5.47
N GLY A 11 -2.75 20.85 -5.79
CA GLY A 11 -3.80 19.95 -6.29
C GLY A 11 -4.61 20.58 -7.40
N ILE A 12 -5.29 19.76 -8.23
CA ILE A 12 -6.23 20.27 -9.24
C ILE A 12 -7.64 20.21 -8.67
N MET A 13 -8.33 21.35 -8.65
CA MET A 13 -9.71 21.49 -8.20
C MET A 13 -10.59 22.01 -9.32
N THR A 14 -11.79 21.45 -9.46
CA THR A 14 -12.83 22.01 -10.32
C THR A 14 -13.57 23.10 -9.56
N ILE A 15 -13.59 24.31 -10.11
CA ILE A 15 -14.30 25.47 -9.55
C ILE A 15 -15.65 25.59 -10.25
N ASP A 16 -16.68 25.23 -9.51
CA ASP A 16 -18.08 25.35 -9.96
C ASP A 16 -18.71 26.67 -9.49
N ASN A 17 -18.05 27.37 -8.56
CA ASN A 17 -18.49 28.65 -8.03
C ASN A 17 -17.30 29.48 -7.55
N LEU A 18 -17.15 30.71 -8.06
CA LEU A 18 -16.06 31.62 -7.69
C LEU A 18 -16.01 31.96 -6.19
N LYS A 19 -17.13 31.81 -5.46
CA LYS A 19 -17.17 31.97 -3.99
C LYS A 19 -16.35 30.91 -3.23
N GLN A 20 -15.89 29.85 -3.91
CA GLN A 20 -15.01 28.83 -3.34
C GLN A 20 -13.55 29.31 -3.19
N LEU A 21 -13.19 30.42 -3.85
CA LEU A 21 -11.84 30.96 -3.85
C LEU A 21 -11.65 31.99 -2.74
N SER A 22 -10.45 32.06 -2.18
CA SER A 22 -10.03 33.21 -1.38
C SER A 22 -9.93 34.45 -2.26
N ASP A 23 -9.84 35.63 -1.64
CA ASP A 23 -9.63 36.89 -2.37
C ASP A 23 -8.38 36.84 -3.25
N GLU A 24 -7.30 36.22 -2.75
CA GLU A 24 -6.06 35.96 -3.50
C GLU A 24 -6.32 35.04 -4.71
N GLY A 25 -7.07 33.95 -4.52
CA GLY A 25 -7.41 33.03 -5.61
C GLY A 25 -8.32 33.68 -6.66
N LEU A 26 -9.27 34.51 -6.23
CA LEU A 26 -10.15 35.26 -7.12
C LEU A 26 -9.37 36.31 -7.92
N ALA A 27 -8.43 37.00 -7.28
CA ALA A 27 -7.54 37.95 -7.95
C ALA A 27 -6.68 37.26 -9.01
N GLU A 28 -6.11 36.09 -8.70
CA GLU A 28 -5.29 35.31 -9.63
C GLU A 28 -6.12 34.79 -10.83
N VAL A 29 -7.33 34.29 -10.58
CA VAL A 29 -8.25 33.88 -11.65
C VAL A 29 -8.61 35.05 -12.58
N LYS A 30 -8.88 36.22 -12.01
CA LYS A 30 -9.13 37.45 -12.79
C LYS A 30 -7.89 37.87 -13.59
N ARG A 31 -6.70 37.76 -13.01
CA ARG A 31 -5.43 38.04 -13.67
C ARG A 31 -5.19 37.11 -14.86
N LEU A 32 -5.45 35.81 -14.70
CA LEU A 32 -5.35 34.82 -15.79
C LEU A 32 -6.38 35.08 -16.89
N HIS A 33 -7.62 35.40 -16.53
CA HIS A 33 -8.67 35.80 -17.48
C HIS A 33 -8.25 37.00 -18.33
N GLN A 34 -7.67 38.04 -17.71
CA GLN A 34 -7.19 39.23 -18.41
C GLN A 34 -5.95 38.97 -19.26
N LYS A 35 -5.01 38.15 -18.77
CA LYS A 35 -3.73 37.88 -19.46
C LYS A 35 -3.90 36.95 -20.66
N GLU A 36 -4.77 35.95 -20.55
CA GLU A 36 -4.89 34.87 -21.55
C GLU A 36 -6.19 34.96 -22.38
N GLY A 37 -7.04 35.97 -22.11
CA GLY A 37 -8.32 36.12 -22.81
C GLY A 37 -9.29 34.96 -22.60
N LEU A 38 -9.02 34.08 -21.62
CA LEU A 38 -9.79 32.87 -21.36
C LEU A 38 -11.15 33.24 -20.78
N LEU A 39 -12.23 33.19 -21.57
CA LEU A 39 -13.59 33.32 -21.04
C LEU A 39 -13.78 32.39 -19.83
N LEU A 40 -14.08 32.98 -18.65
CA LEU A 40 -14.35 32.23 -17.42
C LEU A 40 -15.66 31.46 -17.57
N ARG A 41 -15.60 30.30 -18.23
CA ARG A 41 -16.70 29.35 -18.31
C ARG A 41 -16.63 28.46 -17.08
N ILE A 42 -17.70 28.47 -16.31
CA ILE A 42 -17.90 27.53 -15.20
C ILE A 42 -18.43 26.23 -15.79
N PRO A 43 -17.89 25.04 -15.45
CA PRO A 43 -16.79 24.82 -14.50
C PRO A 43 -15.38 24.89 -15.15
N PHE A 44 -14.37 25.32 -14.39
CA PHE A 44 -12.96 25.31 -14.83
C PHE A 44 -12.03 24.69 -13.78
N ARG A 45 -10.86 24.20 -14.19
CA ARG A 45 -9.89 23.52 -13.31
C ARG A 45 -8.76 24.46 -12.91
N LEU A 46 -8.43 24.52 -11.62
CA LEU A 46 -7.30 25.29 -11.08
C LEU A 46 -6.31 24.39 -10.36
N VAL A 47 -5.03 24.71 -10.53
CA VAL A 47 -3.98 24.24 -9.62
C VAL A 47 -4.03 25.12 -8.36
N ILE A 48 -4.47 24.55 -7.24
CA ILE A 48 -4.54 25.23 -5.95
C ILE A 48 -3.36 24.84 -5.07
N CYS A 49 -2.76 25.83 -4.40
CA CYS A 49 -1.73 25.61 -3.39
C CYS A 49 -2.34 25.73 -1.98
N PHE A 50 -2.17 24.72 -1.15
CA PHE A 50 -2.58 24.76 0.25
C PHE A 50 -1.46 25.34 1.12
N LYS A 51 -1.56 26.63 1.47
CA LYS A 51 -0.57 27.36 2.29
C LYS A 51 -0.54 26.97 3.79
N ASN A 52 -1.55 26.24 4.27
CA ASN A 52 -1.74 25.89 5.68
C ASN A 52 -1.81 24.38 5.88
N ASN A 53 -1.51 23.90 7.09
CA ASN A 53 -1.76 22.53 7.54
C ASN A 53 -3.28 22.24 7.58
N MET A 54 -3.89 22.04 6.43
CA MET A 54 -5.28 21.62 6.31
C MET A 54 -5.34 20.10 6.52
N GLN A 55 -6.35 19.64 7.26
CA GLN A 55 -6.53 18.21 7.48
C GLN A 55 -7.08 17.57 6.22
N ALA A 56 -6.34 16.61 5.69
CA ALA A 56 -6.75 15.77 4.59
C ALA A 56 -7.32 14.46 5.15
N ASN A 57 -8.48 14.04 4.66
CA ASN A 57 -9.15 12.81 5.05
C ASN A 57 -9.73 12.14 3.81
N PHE A 58 -9.67 10.82 3.75
CA PHE A 58 -10.46 10.07 2.78
C PHE A 58 -11.91 9.99 3.27
N THR A 59 -12.84 10.41 2.42
CA THR A 59 -14.28 10.37 2.68
C THR A 59 -14.94 9.51 1.62
N THR A 60 -15.87 8.65 2.02
CA THR A 60 -16.74 7.94 1.08
C THR A 60 -17.79 8.91 0.57
N ILE A 61 -17.68 9.29 -0.70
CA ILE A 61 -18.67 10.09 -1.40
C ILE A 61 -19.67 9.13 -2.04
N ARG A 62 -20.95 9.28 -1.72
CA ARG A 62 -22.04 8.51 -2.33
C ARG A 62 -22.61 9.29 -3.50
N GLU A 63 -22.36 8.83 -4.72
CA GLU A 63 -22.88 9.45 -5.94
C GLU A 63 -23.66 8.41 -6.74
N ARG A 64 -24.96 8.68 -6.96
CA ARG A 64 -25.83 7.90 -7.87
C ARG A 64 -25.80 6.38 -7.63
N GLY A 65 -25.75 5.95 -6.37
CA GLY A 65 -25.71 4.54 -5.99
C GLY A 65 -24.33 3.89 -6.07
N THR A 66 -23.28 4.67 -6.32
CA THR A 66 -21.88 4.23 -6.23
C THR A 66 -21.19 4.93 -5.07
N ASP A 67 -20.55 4.14 -4.21
CA ASP A 67 -19.73 4.63 -3.11
C ASP A 67 -18.28 4.73 -3.62
N ARG A 68 -17.72 5.94 -3.62
CA ARG A 68 -16.31 6.17 -4.00
C ARG A 68 -15.55 6.83 -2.86
N SER A 69 -14.43 6.24 -2.45
CA SER A 69 -13.52 6.88 -1.51
C SER A 69 -12.74 7.97 -2.24
N SER A 70 -12.91 9.22 -1.82
CA SER A 70 -12.14 10.33 -2.35
C SER A 70 -11.34 11.03 -1.26
N LEU A 71 -10.15 11.51 -1.64
CA LEU A 71 -9.33 12.31 -0.76
C LEU A 71 -9.92 13.71 -0.70
N THR A 72 -10.26 14.16 0.51
CA THR A 72 -10.89 15.46 0.73
C THR A 72 -10.09 16.29 1.71
N ILE A 73 -10.10 17.61 1.49
CA ILE A 73 -9.48 18.59 2.39
C ILE A 73 -10.58 19.46 2.97
N ARG A 74 -10.57 19.62 4.29
CA ARG A 74 -11.50 20.54 4.96
C ARG A 74 -10.83 21.88 5.23
N SER A 75 -11.48 22.95 4.78
CA SER A 75 -11.08 24.32 5.09
C SER A 75 -11.54 24.79 6.46
N ARG A 76 -10.96 25.91 6.92
CA ARG A 76 -11.36 26.58 8.17
C ARG A 76 -12.83 27.00 8.17
N ASN A 77 -13.38 27.33 7.00
CA ASN A 77 -14.79 27.70 6.82
C ASN A 77 -15.69 26.48 6.60
N TYR A 78 -15.23 25.28 6.98
CA TYR A 78 -15.92 24.00 6.84
C TYR A 78 -16.24 23.55 5.41
N LEU A 79 -15.83 24.30 4.37
CA LEU A 79 -15.90 23.82 2.99
C LEU A 79 -15.00 22.59 2.83
N GLN A 80 -15.56 21.55 2.21
CA GLN A 80 -14.87 20.31 1.90
C GLN A 80 -14.56 20.29 0.40
N TYR A 81 -13.29 20.11 0.08
CA TYR A 81 -12.79 20.07 -1.28
C TYR A 81 -12.37 18.66 -1.62
N GLU A 82 -12.74 18.19 -2.80
CA GLU A 82 -12.28 16.94 -3.34
C GLU A 82 -10.95 17.12 -4.08
N ILE A 83 -9.96 16.29 -3.77
CA ILE A 83 -8.70 16.26 -4.51
C ILE A 83 -8.82 15.25 -5.65
N LEU A 84 -8.90 15.78 -6.88
CA LEU A 84 -8.98 14.95 -8.09
C LEU A 84 -7.61 14.40 -8.51
N SER A 85 -6.55 15.17 -8.28
CA SER A 85 -5.18 14.76 -8.61
C SER A 85 -4.16 15.47 -7.71
N ILE A 86 -3.03 14.80 -7.46
CA ILE A 86 -1.90 15.32 -6.68
C ILE A 86 -0.69 15.45 -7.61
N GLN A 87 0.04 16.57 -7.53
CA GLN A 87 1.30 16.73 -8.26
C GLN A 87 2.29 15.61 -7.88
N SER A 88 3.08 15.10 -8.83
CA SER A 88 4.03 13.99 -8.60
C SER A 88 4.96 14.22 -7.40
N ALA A 89 5.58 15.39 -7.30
CA ALA A 89 6.46 15.75 -6.18
C ALA A 89 5.73 15.77 -4.83
N THR A 90 4.50 16.30 -4.80
CA THR A 90 3.64 16.28 -3.62
C THR A 90 3.22 14.87 -3.26
N TYR A 91 2.89 14.04 -4.26
CA TYR A 91 2.55 12.64 -4.06
C TYR A 91 3.70 11.88 -3.40
N GLU A 92 4.93 12.06 -3.86
CA GLU A 92 6.09 11.39 -3.26
C GLU A 92 6.27 11.79 -1.78
N ARG A 93 6.12 13.09 -1.46
CA ARG A 93 6.17 13.57 -0.07
C ARG A 93 5.03 13.02 0.79
N CYS A 94 3.86 12.77 0.19
CA CYS A 94 2.69 12.23 0.86
C CYS A 94 2.53 10.71 0.71
N ARG A 95 3.52 10.01 0.14
CA ARG A 95 3.39 8.61 -0.27
C ARG A 95 3.00 7.70 0.88
N ASN A 96 3.64 7.86 2.04
CA ASN A 96 3.27 7.10 3.23
C ASN A 96 1.83 7.37 3.69
N PHE A 97 1.34 8.60 3.61
CA PHE A 97 -0.05 8.91 3.94
C PHE A 97 -1.01 8.18 2.99
N MET A 98 -0.73 8.21 1.68
CA MET A 98 -1.53 7.50 0.68
C MET A 98 -1.52 5.99 0.91
N ASP A 99 -0.34 5.40 1.10
CA ASP A 99 -0.17 3.96 1.35
C ASP A 99 -0.92 3.52 2.62
N ARG A 100 -0.83 4.30 3.70
CA ARG A 100 -1.52 4.06 4.97
C ARG A 100 -3.03 4.02 4.79
N THR A 101 -3.58 5.04 4.13
CA THR A 101 -5.04 5.12 3.98
C THR A 101 -5.56 4.06 3.01
N GLN A 102 -4.89 3.83 1.88
CA GLN A 102 -5.30 2.77 0.95
C GLN A 102 -5.28 1.39 1.62
N LEU A 103 -4.22 1.09 2.37
CA LEU A 103 -4.11 -0.16 3.10
C LEU A 103 -5.20 -0.29 4.18
N TYR A 104 -5.46 0.79 4.92
CA TYR A 104 -6.48 0.78 5.97
C TYR A 104 -7.90 0.62 5.43
N GLU A 105 -8.26 1.34 4.37
CA GLU A 105 -9.57 1.20 3.71
C GLU A 105 -9.75 -0.19 3.11
N MET A 106 -8.70 -0.76 2.51
CA MET A 106 -8.70 -2.15 2.07
C MET A 106 -8.98 -3.12 3.23
N MET A 107 -8.33 -2.91 4.38
CA MET A 107 -8.55 -3.74 5.57
C MET A 107 -9.96 -3.61 6.14
N LYS A 108 -10.53 -2.39 6.13
CA LYS A 108 -11.92 -2.16 6.53
C LYS A 108 -12.88 -2.89 5.62
N ARG A 109 -12.75 -2.68 4.30
CA ARG A 109 -13.58 -3.34 3.29
C ARG A 109 -13.56 -4.87 3.43
N LEU A 110 -12.36 -5.47 3.49
CA LEU A 110 -12.23 -6.93 3.63
C LEU A 110 -12.86 -7.44 4.94
N LYS A 111 -12.80 -6.67 6.02
CA LYS A 111 -13.43 -7.04 7.30
C LYS A 111 -14.95 -6.94 7.23
N GLU A 112 -15.47 -5.85 6.67
CA GLU A 112 -16.90 -5.55 6.55
C GLU A 112 -17.59 -6.54 5.60
N ASP A 113 -17.01 -6.80 4.42
CA ASP A 113 -17.57 -7.71 3.41
C ASP A 113 -17.74 -9.16 3.92
N HIS A 114 -16.97 -9.55 4.94
CA HIS A 114 -16.96 -10.93 5.48
C HIS A 114 -17.52 -11.08 6.89
N ASN A 115 -17.94 -9.99 7.53
CA ASN A 115 -18.35 -9.99 8.94
C ASN A 115 -17.36 -10.73 9.86
N GLN A 116 -16.05 -10.67 9.55
CA GLN A 116 -15.05 -11.46 10.24
C GLN A 116 -14.89 -10.96 11.70
N PRO A 117 -14.92 -11.86 12.71
CA PRO A 117 -14.57 -11.51 14.06
C PRO A 117 -13.18 -10.88 14.14
N LEU A 118 -13.05 -9.79 14.89
CA LEU A 118 -11.80 -9.04 15.01
C LEU A 118 -10.64 -9.92 15.51
N GLU A 119 -10.96 -10.93 16.34
CA GLU A 119 -10.03 -11.93 16.87
C GLU A 119 -9.28 -12.69 15.77
N ASP A 120 -9.91 -12.92 14.63
CA ASP A 120 -9.40 -13.76 13.55
C ASP A 120 -8.75 -12.95 12.42
N CYS A 121 -8.92 -11.62 12.45
CA CYS A 121 -8.27 -10.69 11.53
C CYS A 121 -6.74 -10.61 11.80
N THR A 122 -6.00 -11.60 11.28
CA THR A 122 -4.52 -11.61 11.25
C THR A 122 -3.99 -11.03 9.93
N VAL A 123 -2.69 -10.74 9.86
CA VAL A 123 -2.05 -10.30 8.61
C VAL A 123 -2.18 -11.39 7.54
N GLU A 124 -1.96 -12.64 7.92
CA GLU A 124 -2.10 -13.80 7.05
C GLU A 124 -3.52 -13.92 6.50
N TRP A 125 -4.55 -13.67 7.32
CA TRP A 125 -5.94 -13.63 6.88
C TRP A 125 -6.18 -12.51 5.86
N TYR A 126 -5.69 -11.30 6.12
CA TYR A 126 -5.81 -10.18 5.18
C TYR A 126 -5.13 -10.47 3.84
N ILE A 127 -3.96 -11.10 3.85
CA ILE A 127 -3.23 -11.50 2.64
C ILE A 127 -4.04 -12.54 1.85
N ALA A 128 -4.59 -13.54 2.54
CA ALA A 128 -5.42 -14.57 1.90
C ALA A 128 -6.66 -13.94 1.25
N LYS A 129 -7.39 -13.08 1.97
CA LYS A 129 -8.58 -12.39 1.43
C LYS A 129 -8.26 -11.40 0.32
N TYR A 130 -7.12 -10.72 0.37
CA TYR A 130 -6.66 -9.92 -0.75
C TYR A 130 -6.48 -10.77 -2.03
N LYS A 131 -5.83 -11.92 -1.91
CA LYS A 131 -5.59 -12.85 -3.03
C LYS A 131 -6.87 -13.50 -3.56
N GLU A 132 -7.83 -13.77 -2.68
CA GLU A 132 -9.11 -14.38 -3.02
C GLU A 132 -10.08 -13.41 -3.72
N ILE A 133 -10.09 -12.13 -3.31
CA ILE A 133 -11.18 -11.22 -3.68
C ILE A 133 -10.69 -10.06 -4.54
N ILE A 134 -9.69 -9.32 -4.04
CA ILE A 134 -9.22 -8.11 -4.71
C ILE A 134 -8.40 -8.50 -5.94
N ARG A 135 -7.52 -9.49 -5.81
CA ARG A 135 -6.62 -9.89 -6.89
C ARG A 135 -7.37 -10.38 -8.14
N PRO A 136 -8.42 -11.22 -8.05
CA PRO A 136 -9.17 -11.62 -9.23
C PRO A 136 -9.93 -10.46 -9.87
N ALA A 137 -10.47 -9.53 -9.07
CA ALA A 137 -11.14 -8.33 -9.60
C ALA A 137 -10.17 -7.43 -10.41
N ASP A 138 -8.89 -7.37 -10.02
CA ASP A 138 -7.88 -6.62 -10.77
C ASP A 138 -7.63 -7.15 -12.19
N LYS A 139 -8.02 -8.40 -12.51
CA LYS A 139 -7.89 -8.94 -13.87
C LYS A 139 -8.63 -8.09 -14.89
N HIS A 140 -9.76 -7.52 -14.48
CA HIS A 140 -10.61 -6.70 -15.33
C HIS A 140 -10.48 -5.20 -15.06
N ARG A 141 -9.80 -4.76 -14.01
CA ARG A 141 -9.77 -3.33 -13.64
C ARG A 141 -8.60 -2.56 -14.23
N ARG A 142 -8.80 -1.72 -15.24
CA ARG A 142 -7.76 -0.89 -15.85
C ARG A 142 -7.80 0.56 -15.36
N LEU A 143 -6.74 0.98 -14.66
CA LEU A 143 -6.60 2.34 -14.13
C LEU A 143 -6.21 3.37 -15.21
N ILE A 144 -5.44 2.93 -16.22
CA ILE A 144 -5.01 3.77 -17.35
C ILE A 144 -5.69 3.23 -18.60
N CYS A 145 -6.82 3.82 -18.96
CA CYS A 145 -7.55 3.53 -20.20
C CYS A 145 -7.38 4.69 -21.18
N ASP A 146 -7.23 4.35 -22.46
CA ASP A 146 -7.39 5.32 -23.52
C ASP A 146 -8.87 5.44 -23.86
N LYS A 147 -9.33 6.63 -24.25
CA LYS A 147 -10.73 6.84 -24.63
C LYS A 147 -11.10 6.08 -25.90
N ASP A 148 -10.10 5.81 -26.74
CA ASP A 148 -10.27 5.10 -28.01
C ASP A 148 -10.15 3.57 -27.83
N ASP A 149 -9.95 3.08 -26.60
CA ASP A 149 -9.80 1.65 -26.34
C ASP A 149 -11.17 0.95 -26.34
N THR A 150 -11.41 0.17 -27.41
CA THR A 150 -12.65 -0.57 -27.68
C THR A 150 -12.95 -1.70 -26.68
N ASP A 151 -11.97 -2.08 -25.84
CA ASP A 151 -12.09 -3.18 -24.89
C ASP A 151 -12.73 -2.77 -23.55
N HIS A 152 -13.23 -1.53 -23.43
CA HIS A 152 -13.74 -0.98 -22.17
C HIS A 152 -15.25 -0.87 -22.11
N THR A 153 -15.81 -1.14 -20.94
CA THR A 153 -17.12 -0.62 -20.54
C THR A 153 -16.92 0.82 -20.10
N LEU A 154 -17.48 1.76 -20.87
CA LEU A 154 -17.19 3.20 -20.94
C LEU A 154 -17.21 4.04 -19.64
N LYS A 155 -17.35 3.49 -18.42
CA LYS A 155 -17.55 4.33 -17.22
C LYS A 155 -16.76 3.96 -15.96
N ASP A 156 -16.34 2.72 -15.76
CA ASP A 156 -15.75 2.26 -14.49
C ASP A 156 -14.30 1.77 -14.61
N GLY A 157 -13.75 1.78 -15.84
CA GLY A 157 -12.42 1.25 -16.12
C GLY A 157 -12.37 -0.28 -16.15
N THR A 158 -13.51 -0.96 -16.24
CA THR A 158 -13.57 -2.41 -16.38
C THR A 158 -13.32 -2.82 -17.85
N SER A 159 -12.36 -3.72 -18.07
CA SER A 159 -12.06 -4.32 -19.36
C SER A 159 -12.87 -5.59 -19.57
N LYS A 160 -13.36 -5.79 -20.80
CA LYS A 160 -14.09 -6.99 -21.18
C LYS A 160 -13.19 -8.21 -21.11
N ARG A 161 -11.93 -8.07 -21.56
CA ARG A 161 -10.95 -9.16 -21.54
C ARG A 161 -10.20 -9.21 -20.20
N PRO A 162 -9.97 -10.41 -19.63
CA PRO A 162 -9.11 -10.55 -18.46
C PRO A 162 -7.66 -10.28 -18.84
N ARG A 163 -6.94 -9.60 -17.96
CA ARG A 163 -5.52 -9.29 -18.15
C ARG A 163 -4.64 -10.27 -17.39
N PHE A 164 -3.41 -10.41 -17.88
CA PHE A 164 -2.36 -11.12 -17.16
C PHE A 164 -1.86 -10.25 -16.01
N LEU A 165 -2.12 -10.74 -14.81
CA LEU A 165 -1.63 -10.13 -13.58
C LEU A 165 -0.24 -10.68 -13.29
N ARG A 166 0.71 -9.81 -12.95
CA ARG A 166 2.04 -10.25 -12.49
C ARG A 166 1.91 -11.19 -11.28
N HIS A 167 2.82 -12.14 -11.11
CA HIS A 167 2.86 -12.90 -9.87
C HIS A 167 3.00 -11.94 -8.68
N LEU A 168 2.32 -12.24 -7.57
CA LEU A 168 2.38 -11.44 -6.36
C LEU A 168 2.66 -12.36 -5.16
N ALA A 169 3.90 -12.32 -4.70
CA ALA A 169 4.34 -13.16 -3.60
C ALA A 169 3.65 -12.74 -2.29
N SER A 170 3.39 -13.70 -1.41
CA SER A 170 2.81 -13.40 -0.08
C SER A 170 3.77 -12.53 0.76
N SER A 171 5.08 -12.66 0.55
CA SER A 171 6.13 -11.85 1.16
C SER A 171 6.02 -10.37 0.79
N ASP A 172 5.68 -10.05 -0.46
CA ASP A 172 5.50 -8.66 -0.93
C ASP A 172 4.29 -8.00 -0.28
N LEU A 173 3.17 -8.73 -0.22
CA LEU A 173 1.98 -8.26 0.48
C LEU A 173 2.28 -8.05 1.96
N LYS A 174 2.96 -9.02 2.60
CA LYS A 174 3.37 -8.91 4.00
C LYS A 174 4.32 -7.73 4.23
N ALA A 175 5.20 -7.41 3.27
CA ALA A 175 6.06 -6.23 3.32
C ALA A 175 5.25 -4.93 3.32
N ARG A 176 4.16 -4.85 2.55
CA ARG A 176 3.25 -3.69 2.55
C ARG A 176 2.57 -3.49 3.91
N PHE A 177 2.10 -4.56 4.53
CA PHE A 177 1.57 -4.51 5.90
C PHE A 177 2.65 -4.13 6.91
N ALA A 178 3.84 -4.71 6.79
CA ALA A 178 4.98 -4.42 7.65
C ALA A 178 5.37 -2.95 7.58
N ALA A 179 5.41 -2.35 6.39
CA ALA A 179 5.77 -0.95 6.19
C ALA A 179 4.89 0.04 6.97
N GLN A 180 3.61 -0.30 7.20
CA GLN A 180 2.66 0.58 7.90
C GLN A 180 2.16 -0.01 9.23
N ALA A 181 2.80 -1.07 9.74
CA ALA A 181 2.32 -1.83 10.89
C ALA A 181 2.14 -0.97 12.15
N GLU A 182 3.13 -0.14 12.47
CA GLU A 182 3.06 0.71 13.67
C GLU A 182 2.06 1.86 13.50
N TRP A 183 1.87 2.37 12.26
CA TRP A 183 0.87 3.40 12.00
C TRP A 183 -0.54 2.85 12.17
N ILE A 184 -0.83 1.66 11.63
CA ILE A 184 -2.14 1.00 11.81
C ILE A 184 -2.44 0.82 13.30
N LEU A 185 -1.44 0.38 14.07
CA LEU A 185 -1.56 0.24 15.52
C LEU A 185 -1.87 1.59 16.19
N ALA A 186 -1.11 2.64 15.87
CA ALA A 186 -1.30 3.98 16.41
C ALA A 186 -2.67 4.56 16.04
N ASN A 187 -3.11 4.40 14.79
CA ASN A 187 -4.40 4.85 14.31
C ASN A 187 -5.55 4.21 15.08
N GLN A 188 -5.54 2.89 15.26
CA GLN A 188 -6.61 2.19 15.96
C GLN A 188 -6.68 2.57 17.46
N ILE A 189 -5.53 2.69 18.15
CA ILE A 189 -5.53 3.07 19.57
C ILE A 189 -5.83 4.56 19.80
N ALA A 190 -5.56 5.42 18.81
CA ALA A 190 -5.88 6.84 18.86
C ALA A 190 -7.40 7.05 18.79
N THR A 191 -8.04 6.45 17.78
CA THR A 191 -9.48 6.60 17.49
C THR A 191 -10.35 5.95 18.55
N ALA A 192 -9.93 4.82 19.11
CA ALA A 192 -10.60 4.11 20.21
C ALA A 192 -12.09 3.76 19.98
N SER A 193 -12.55 3.78 18.71
CA SER A 193 -13.89 3.39 18.27
C SER A 193 -13.90 1.96 17.74
N LYS A 194 -14.93 1.20 18.11
CA LYS A 194 -15.12 -0.19 17.67
C LYS A 194 -15.35 -0.31 16.16
N GLU A 195 -15.96 0.70 15.55
CA GLU A 195 -16.24 0.75 14.11
C GLU A 195 -14.94 0.87 13.29
N THR A 196 -13.90 1.44 13.92
CA THR A 196 -12.59 1.65 13.29
C THR A 196 -11.59 0.52 13.59
N ASP A 197 -12.00 -0.48 14.38
CA ASP A 197 -11.14 -1.61 14.71
C ASP A 197 -11.01 -2.53 13.49
N VAL A 198 -9.82 -2.62 12.91
CA VAL A 198 -9.52 -3.53 11.80
C VAL A 198 -8.71 -4.73 12.28
N VAL A 199 -7.91 -4.58 13.33
CA VAL A 199 -7.02 -5.64 13.80
C VAL A 199 -7.25 -5.99 15.27
N ASN A 200 -6.97 -7.25 15.62
CA ASN A 200 -6.82 -7.62 17.01
C ASN A 200 -5.56 -6.98 17.61
N LEU A 201 -5.71 -6.02 18.53
CA LEU A 201 -4.58 -5.28 19.11
C LEU A 201 -3.49 -6.17 19.73
N LYS A 202 -3.85 -7.30 20.33
CA LYS A 202 -2.86 -8.21 20.94
C LYS A 202 -2.05 -8.95 19.86
N LYS A 203 -2.70 -9.49 18.83
CA LYS A 203 -2.00 -10.14 17.72
C LYS A 203 -1.20 -9.13 16.90
N TRP A 204 -1.73 -7.93 16.69
CA TRP A 204 -1.07 -6.87 15.91
C TRP A 204 0.17 -6.30 16.61
N THR A 205 0.14 -6.13 17.94
CA THR A 205 1.35 -5.73 18.69
C THR A 205 2.45 -6.79 18.60
N GLN A 206 2.11 -8.08 18.59
CA GLN A 206 3.07 -9.15 18.33
C GLN A 206 3.60 -9.10 16.90
N PHE A 207 2.73 -8.82 15.92
CA PHE A 207 3.14 -8.63 14.53
C PHE A 207 4.13 -7.47 14.38
N CYS A 208 3.87 -6.31 14.99
CA CYS A 208 4.80 -5.16 14.97
C CYS A 208 6.19 -5.54 15.52
N LYS A 209 6.26 -6.31 16.61
CA LYS A 209 7.54 -6.82 17.14
C LYS A 209 8.25 -7.77 16.18
N LYS A 210 7.50 -8.65 15.50
CA LYS A 210 8.06 -9.54 14.48
C LYS A 210 8.59 -8.76 13.28
N VAL A 211 7.89 -7.69 12.88
CA VAL A 211 8.29 -6.80 11.78
C VAL A 211 9.64 -6.14 12.07
N GLN A 212 9.89 -5.66 13.29
CA GLN A 212 11.18 -5.06 13.64
C GLN A 212 12.33 -6.04 13.47
N LYS A 213 12.20 -7.24 14.05
CA LYS A 213 13.20 -8.31 13.89
C LYS A 213 13.40 -8.69 12.42
N ALA A 214 12.32 -8.74 11.64
CA ALA A 214 12.39 -9.07 10.22
C ALA A 214 13.08 -7.97 9.39
N ARG A 215 12.87 -6.68 9.72
CA ARG A 215 13.57 -5.56 9.09
C ARG A 215 15.07 -5.60 9.40
N GLU A 216 15.44 -5.87 10.65
CA GLU A 216 16.85 -6.02 11.07
C GLU A 216 17.54 -7.17 10.32
N ARG A 217 16.87 -8.33 10.26
CA ARG A 217 17.37 -9.49 9.50
C ARG A 217 17.52 -9.18 8.01
N ALA A 218 16.48 -8.63 7.38
CA ALA A 218 16.53 -8.30 5.96
C ALA A 218 17.66 -7.30 5.65
N ALA A 219 17.86 -6.30 6.51
CA ALA A 219 18.96 -5.35 6.33
C ALA A 219 20.34 -5.98 6.53
N SER A 220 20.49 -6.97 7.41
CA SER A 220 21.74 -7.74 7.52
C SER A 220 22.07 -8.54 6.26
N GLU A 221 21.05 -8.84 5.45
CA GLU A 221 21.16 -9.50 4.15
C GLU A 221 21.19 -8.48 2.98
N GLY A 222 21.25 -7.17 3.26
CA GLY A 222 21.22 -6.11 2.24
C GLY A 222 19.85 -5.87 1.59
N VAL A 223 18.79 -6.46 2.12
CA VAL A 223 17.43 -6.41 1.56
C VAL A 223 16.57 -5.36 2.26
N ARG A 224 15.92 -4.51 1.45
CA ARG A 224 14.96 -3.51 1.94
C ARG A 224 13.55 -4.11 2.06
N TRP A 225 13.26 -4.76 3.19
CA TRP A 225 11.94 -5.39 3.43
C TRP A 225 11.12 -4.66 4.50
N GLY A 226 9.85 -4.34 4.18
CA GLY A 226 8.90 -3.81 5.16
C GLY A 226 9.21 -2.42 5.69
N ILE A 227 9.99 -1.61 4.96
CA ILE A 227 10.39 -0.24 5.33
C ILE A 227 9.47 0.76 4.59
N PRO A 228 8.78 1.69 5.28
CA PRO A 228 7.99 2.74 4.63
C PRO A 228 8.82 3.64 3.69
N ALA A 229 8.16 4.31 2.74
CA ALA A 229 8.85 5.12 1.74
C ALA A 229 9.59 6.30 2.40
N GLY A 230 10.82 6.59 1.97
CA GLY A 230 11.62 7.71 2.51
C GLY A 230 12.08 7.54 3.96
N TYR A 231 11.96 6.34 4.54
CA TYR A 231 12.57 5.99 5.83
C TYR A 231 13.74 5.02 5.61
N ASP A 232 14.74 5.16 6.46
CA ASP A 232 15.83 4.22 6.62
C ASP A 232 15.64 3.32 7.84
N LEU A 233 16.36 2.19 7.91
CA LEU A 233 16.24 1.28 9.04
C LEU A 233 16.60 1.95 10.37
N GLU A 234 17.62 2.82 10.40
CA GLU A 234 18.06 3.50 11.62
C GLU A 234 16.95 4.38 12.22
N GLU A 235 16.13 5.02 11.39
CA GLU A 235 14.97 5.80 11.84
C GLU A 235 13.83 4.93 12.40
N LEU A 236 13.88 3.62 12.14
CA LEU A 236 12.90 2.61 12.56
C LEU A 236 13.42 1.71 13.67
N ARG A 237 14.67 1.92 14.12
CA ARG A 237 15.22 1.26 15.30
C ARG A 237 14.77 2.01 16.53
N PHE A 238 13.94 1.36 17.32
CA PHE A 238 13.40 1.96 18.53
C PHE A 238 13.97 1.30 19.78
N SER A 239 14.07 2.09 20.84
CA SER A 239 14.54 1.60 22.13
C SER A 239 13.52 0.65 22.78
N ALA A 240 13.99 -0.22 23.68
CA ALA A 240 13.16 -1.24 24.33
C ALA A 240 11.95 -0.64 25.10
N ASP A 241 12.10 0.57 25.61
CA ASP A 241 11.07 1.33 26.33
C ASP A 241 10.08 2.06 25.39
N ASN A 242 10.35 2.08 24.07
CA ASN A 242 9.43 2.54 23.01
C ASN A 242 9.49 1.60 21.81
N PRO A 243 9.00 0.37 21.94
CA PRO A 243 9.20 -0.64 20.92
C PRO A 243 8.39 -0.39 19.65
N PHE A 244 7.77 0.77 19.42
CA PHE A 244 6.95 1.03 18.22
C PHE A 244 7.13 2.45 17.65
N GLY A 245 7.93 3.32 18.26
CA GLY A 245 8.21 4.66 17.72
C GLY A 245 6.97 5.54 17.47
N MET A 246 5.90 5.40 18.27
CA MET A 246 4.59 5.99 17.94
C MET A 246 4.57 7.53 17.98
N GLU A 247 5.51 8.17 18.67
CA GLU A 247 5.67 9.63 18.75
C GLU A 247 5.87 10.28 17.37
N ARG A 248 6.37 9.55 16.38
CA ARG A 248 6.47 10.03 14.99
C ARG A 248 5.12 10.31 14.35
N PHE A 249 4.04 9.78 14.92
CA PHE A 249 2.66 10.02 14.51
C PHE A 249 2.01 11.17 15.31
N GLY A 250 2.82 11.95 16.03
CA GLY A 250 2.40 13.05 16.88
C GLY A 250 2.28 12.65 18.34
N SER A 251 2.05 13.63 19.22
CA SER A 251 2.00 13.46 20.69
C SER A 251 3.29 12.89 21.30
N HIS A 252 3.39 12.95 22.63
CA HIS A 252 4.60 12.52 23.35
C HIS A 252 4.58 11.03 23.69
N ARG A 253 5.75 10.43 23.91
CA ARG A 253 5.92 8.99 24.21
C ARG A 253 5.02 8.47 25.35
N THR A 254 4.95 9.22 26.46
CA THR A 254 4.14 8.79 27.63
C THR A 254 2.65 8.74 27.32
N TYR A 255 2.16 9.56 26.38
CA TYR A 255 0.79 9.51 25.88
C TYR A 255 0.52 8.16 25.19
N TRP A 256 1.37 7.77 24.24
CA TRP A 256 1.20 6.51 23.50
C TRP A 256 1.33 5.29 24.40
N LYS A 257 2.29 5.30 25.33
CA LYS A 257 2.45 4.21 26.32
C LYS A 257 1.17 4.04 27.15
N LYS A 258 0.58 5.14 27.63
CA LYS A 258 -0.68 5.12 28.39
C LYS A 258 -1.86 4.65 27.52
N LYS A 259 -1.98 5.16 26.28
CA LYS A 259 -3.03 4.77 25.33
C LYS A 259 -2.98 3.29 24.97
N LEU A 260 -1.81 2.78 24.63
CA LEU A 260 -1.61 1.36 24.30
C LEU A 260 -1.93 0.47 25.51
N HIS A 261 -1.44 0.82 26.70
CA HIS A 261 -1.75 0.07 27.92
C HIS A 261 -3.26 0.00 28.18
N ASN A 262 -3.95 1.13 28.09
CA ASN A 262 -5.40 1.20 28.28
C ASN A 262 -6.16 0.39 27.22
N ALA A 263 -5.72 0.44 25.96
CA ALA A 263 -6.34 -0.32 24.88
C ALA A 263 -6.20 -1.83 25.09
N LEU A 264 -5.01 -2.32 25.47
CA LEU A 264 -4.78 -3.74 25.78
C LEU A 264 -5.55 -4.20 27.03
N LYS A 265 -5.65 -3.34 28.05
CA LYS A 265 -6.44 -3.62 29.26
C LYS A 265 -7.94 -3.74 28.95
N ARG A 266 -8.47 -2.90 28.05
CA ARG A 266 -9.89 -3.00 27.61
C ARG A 266 -10.19 -4.35 26.97
N VAL A 267 -9.31 -4.82 26.08
CA VAL A 267 -9.47 -6.12 25.39
C VAL A 267 -9.48 -7.28 26.38
N SER A 268 -8.60 -7.26 27.40
CA SER A 268 -8.55 -8.33 28.40
C SER A 268 -9.77 -8.34 29.33
N SER A 269 -10.28 -7.16 29.71
CA SER A 269 -11.49 -7.04 30.53
C SER A 269 -12.75 -7.52 29.82
N GLN A 270 -12.90 -7.20 28.52
CA GLN A 270 -14.06 -7.64 27.73
C GLN A 270 -14.14 -9.17 27.63
N ARG A 271 -13.01 -9.86 27.48
CA ARG A 271 -12.96 -11.33 27.48
C ARG A 271 -13.44 -11.93 28.80
N LYS A 272 -13.04 -11.35 29.94
CA LYS A 272 -13.48 -11.82 31.27
C LYS A 272 -14.97 -11.62 31.49
N ALA A 273 -15.52 -10.50 31.02
CA ALA A 273 -16.96 -10.21 31.12
C ALA A 273 -17.81 -11.18 30.26
N GLY A 274 -17.34 -11.52 29.06
CA GLY A 274 -18.02 -12.49 28.19
C GLY A 274 -18.05 -13.91 28.76
N GLN A 275 -17.00 -14.35 29.46
CA GLN A 275 -16.94 -15.69 30.06
C GLN A 275 -17.89 -15.85 31.26
N LYS A 276 -18.11 -14.81 32.06
CA LYS A 276 -19.01 -14.88 33.23
C LYS A 276 -20.50 -15.00 32.88
N LYS A 277 -20.88 -14.80 31.61
CA LYS A 277 -22.28 -14.88 31.15
C LYS A 277 -22.64 -16.21 30.46
N LYS A 278 -21.71 -17.17 30.37
CA LYS A 278 -22.08 -18.53 29.95
C LYS A 278 -22.81 -19.22 31.10
N VAL A 279 -24.14 -19.24 31.00
CA VAL A 279 -25.06 -20.07 31.78
C VAL A 279 -24.55 -21.52 31.76
N PRO A 280 -24.68 -22.29 32.86
CA PRO A 280 -24.24 -23.69 32.89
C PRO A 280 -25.04 -24.46 31.85
N VAL A 281 -24.40 -24.83 30.74
CA VAL A 281 -24.96 -25.76 29.77
C VAL A 281 -24.67 -27.14 30.31
N THR A 282 -25.73 -27.82 30.73
CA THR A 282 -25.73 -29.22 31.13
C THR A 282 -25.19 -30.06 29.97
N SER A 283 -23.97 -30.56 30.13
CA SER A 283 -23.28 -31.41 29.17
C SER A 283 -23.92 -32.78 29.10
N THR A 284 -24.63 -33.09 28.01
CA THR A 284 -24.86 -34.46 27.57
C THR A 284 -23.72 -34.83 26.63
N SER A 285 -22.91 -35.81 27.04
CA SER A 285 -21.77 -36.31 26.28
C SER A 285 -22.24 -37.30 25.22
N GLU A 286 -21.96 -37.02 23.95
CA GLU A 286 -21.74 -38.08 22.97
C GLU A 286 -20.47 -37.75 22.19
N ALA A 287 -19.53 -38.68 22.29
CA ALA A 287 -18.24 -38.64 21.66
C ALA A 287 -18.36 -39.00 20.17
N SER A 288 -17.66 -38.27 19.31
CA SER A 288 -17.15 -38.85 18.07
C SER A 288 -15.81 -38.19 17.74
N ASP A 289 -14.76 -39.01 17.79
CA ASP A 289 -13.43 -38.74 17.28
C ASP A 289 -13.49 -38.74 15.75
N VAL A 290 -13.02 -37.65 15.14
CA VAL A 290 -12.55 -37.67 13.74
C VAL A 290 -11.28 -36.83 13.66
N ASP A 291 -10.15 -37.54 13.58
CA ASP A 291 -8.85 -36.99 13.21
C ASP A 291 -8.91 -36.45 11.77
N VAL A 292 -8.74 -35.13 11.62
CA VAL A 292 -8.56 -34.49 10.31
C VAL A 292 -7.07 -34.17 10.14
N ILE A 293 -6.39 -35.08 9.42
CA ILE A 293 -5.04 -34.89 8.90
C ILE A 293 -5.11 -33.81 7.81
N MET A 294 -4.48 -32.67 8.05
CA MET A 294 -4.25 -31.65 7.04
C MET A 294 -3.16 -32.12 6.06
N GLY A 295 -3.58 -32.61 4.89
CA GLY A 295 -2.70 -32.78 3.73
C GLY A 295 -2.54 -31.46 2.98
N ASP A 296 -1.29 -31.08 2.71
CA ASP A 296 -0.97 -30.02 1.75
C ASP A 296 -1.39 -30.45 0.34
N PRO A 297 -2.06 -29.60 -0.45
CA PRO A 297 -2.37 -29.92 -1.84
C PRO A 297 -1.11 -29.77 -2.69
N GLU A 298 -0.65 -30.89 -3.27
CA GLU A 298 0.29 -30.88 -4.39
C GLU A 298 -0.37 -30.17 -5.59
N GLU A 299 0.07 -28.94 -5.87
CA GLU A 299 -0.24 -28.25 -7.12
C GLU A 299 0.50 -28.95 -8.27
N GLN A 300 -0.26 -29.52 -9.21
CA GLN A 300 0.27 -29.95 -10.50
C GLN A 300 0.74 -28.74 -11.31
N VAL A 301 2.05 -28.52 -11.32
CA VAL A 301 2.71 -27.53 -12.16
C VAL A 301 2.71 -28.05 -13.61
N GLY A 302 1.84 -27.48 -14.43
CA GLY A 302 1.92 -27.65 -15.88
C GLY A 302 3.26 -27.12 -16.40
N SER A 303 3.95 -27.91 -17.23
CA SER A 303 5.28 -27.62 -17.79
C SER A 303 5.24 -26.52 -18.86
N GLY A 304 4.74 -25.35 -18.52
CA GLY A 304 4.93 -24.14 -19.31
C GLY A 304 6.39 -23.72 -19.17
N LYS A 305 7.15 -23.77 -20.26
CA LYS A 305 8.53 -23.29 -20.32
C LYS A 305 8.53 -21.77 -20.05
N LEU A 306 8.67 -21.40 -18.78
CA LEU A 306 8.82 -20.02 -18.35
C LEU A 306 10.22 -19.57 -18.75
N ILE A 307 10.29 -18.55 -19.60
CA ILE A 307 11.54 -17.84 -19.89
C ILE A 307 11.74 -16.89 -18.71
N TYR A 308 12.74 -17.19 -17.87
CA TYR A 308 13.20 -16.29 -16.81
C TYR A 308 14.08 -15.21 -17.43
N ASP A 309 14.04 -14.00 -16.87
CA ASP A 309 15.05 -12.98 -17.16
C ASP A 309 16.40 -13.45 -16.55
N ASP A 310 17.51 -13.17 -17.24
CA ASP A 310 18.88 -13.60 -16.86
C ASP A 310 19.37 -13.04 -15.50
N ASP A 311 18.56 -12.24 -14.81
CA ASP A 311 18.84 -11.74 -13.47
C ASP A 311 18.53 -12.76 -12.34
N TYR A 312 18.03 -13.95 -12.71
CA TYR A 312 17.77 -15.09 -11.82
C TYR A 312 18.71 -16.29 -12.05
N SER A 313 19.89 -16.11 -12.65
CA SER A 313 20.86 -17.22 -12.75
C SER A 313 21.65 -17.39 -11.45
N ASP A 314 21.47 -18.54 -10.80
CA ASP A 314 22.41 -19.12 -9.85
C ASP A 314 23.77 -19.27 -10.54
N SER A 315 24.69 -18.35 -10.27
CA SER A 315 26.11 -18.57 -10.55
C SER A 315 26.66 -19.52 -9.50
N ASN A 316 26.43 -20.82 -9.71
CA ASN A 316 27.35 -21.93 -9.43
C ASN A 316 26.58 -23.25 -9.36
N LEU A 317 26.79 -24.10 -10.36
CA LEU A 317 27.30 -25.46 -10.15
C LEU A 317 27.94 -25.93 -11.45
N SER A 318 29.27 -25.95 -11.45
CA SER A 318 30.05 -26.83 -12.32
C SER A 318 29.75 -28.28 -11.96
N SER A 319 29.39 -29.10 -12.94
CA SER A 319 30.06 -30.37 -13.25
C SER A 319 29.25 -31.15 -14.27
N GLU A 320 29.97 -31.77 -15.21
CA GLU A 320 29.54 -32.91 -16.03
C GLU A 320 28.59 -32.62 -17.20
N SER A 321 29.16 -32.40 -18.38
CA SER A 321 29.14 -33.47 -19.38
C SER A 321 30.18 -33.20 -20.46
N GLU A 322 31.25 -33.97 -20.41
CA GLU A 322 32.13 -34.23 -21.54
C GLU A 322 31.30 -34.89 -22.65
N SER A 323 31.38 -34.35 -23.86
CA SER A 323 30.99 -35.07 -25.07
C SER A 323 31.90 -34.60 -26.18
N GLU A 324 32.97 -35.35 -26.35
CA GLU A 324 33.83 -35.35 -27.51
C GLU A 324 33.00 -35.50 -28.79
N SER A 325 33.23 -34.63 -29.77
CA SER A 325 33.05 -35.01 -31.17
C SER A 325 34.19 -34.41 -31.99
N GLU A 326 35.14 -35.30 -32.20
CA GLU A 326 36.11 -35.38 -33.27
C GLU A 326 35.50 -35.01 -34.63
N VAL A 327 36.00 -33.93 -35.25
CA VAL A 327 36.00 -33.77 -36.71
C VAL A 327 37.33 -33.13 -37.11
N GLU A 328 38.26 -33.98 -37.53
CA GLU A 328 39.53 -33.60 -38.15
C GLU A 328 39.36 -33.33 -39.65
N LEU A 329 39.99 -32.22 -40.09
CA LEU A 329 40.67 -32.00 -41.38
C LEU A 329 39.82 -31.91 -42.67
N ALA A 330 40.10 -31.02 -43.64
CA ALA A 330 41.28 -30.24 -43.99
C ALA A 330 40.83 -28.99 -44.79
N ALA A 331 41.32 -27.78 -44.49
CA ALA A 331 42.54 -27.15 -45.00
C ALA A 331 42.47 -26.64 -46.46
N LEU A 332 42.60 -25.31 -46.61
CA LEU A 332 43.47 -24.54 -47.52
C LEU A 332 42.85 -23.13 -47.66
N SER A 333 43.39 -22.08 -47.04
CA SER A 333 44.64 -21.36 -47.36
C SER A 333 44.30 -20.01 -47.98
N GLY A 334 44.82 -18.92 -47.39
CA GLY A 334 44.70 -17.57 -47.95
C GLY A 334 45.04 -16.48 -46.95
N ALA A 335 46.33 -16.34 -46.64
CA ALA A 335 46.91 -15.25 -45.86
C ALA A 335 46.70 -13.87 -46.52
N VAL A 336 46.84 -12.78 -45.74
CA VAL A 336 47.80 -11.65 -45.96
C VAL A 336 47.38 -10.37 -45.18
N HIS A 337 48.22 -10.03 -44.18
CA HIS A 337 48.76 -8.71 -43.77
C HIS A 337 47.93 -7.42 -43.65
N SER A 338 48.18 -6.74 -42.51
CA SER A 338 48.62 -5.32 -42.33
C SER A 338 47.75 -4.54 -41.33
N LYS A 339 48.25 -4.13 -40.14
CA LYS A 339 48.82 -2.79 -39.79
C LYS A 339 48.08 -1.64 -40.51
N THR A 340 47.61 -0.55 -39.89
CA THR A 340 48.28 0.49 -39.07
C THR A 340 47.20 1.57 -38.71
N VAL A 341 47.12 2.10 -37.47
CA VAL A 341 47.47 3.49 -37.02
C VAL A 341 46.47 4.65 -37.26
N ASN A 342 46.21 5.38 -36.14
CA ASN A 342 45.85 6.80 -35.88
C ASN A 342 44.93 7.62 -36.81
N THR A 343 44.00 8.40 -36.20
CA THR A 343 44.04 9.87 -35.90
C THR A 343 42.61 10.31 -35.52
N LEU A 344 42.31 10.91 -34.36
CA LEU A 344 42.45 12.32 -33.92
C LEU A 344 41.88 13.40 -34.85
N SER A 345 41.13 14.33 -34.23
CA SER A 345 40.57 15.62 -34.69
C SER A 345 39.15 15.54 -35.27
N THR A 346 38.17 16.33 -34.83
CA THR A 346 38.22 17.72 -34.30
C THR A 346 37.08 17.96 -33.32
#